data_AF-A0A7T1AMD6-F1
#
_entry.id   AF-A0A7T1AMD6-F1
#
_cell.length_a   1.000
_cell.length_b   1.000
_cell.length_c   1.000
_cell.angle_alpha   90.00
_cell.angle_beta   90.00
_cell.angle_gamma   90.00
#
_symmetry.space_group_name_H-M   'P 1'
#
loop_
_entity.id
_entity.type
_entity.pdbx_description
1 polymer ?
#
loop_
_entity_poly.entity_id
_entity_poly.type
_entity_poly.pdbx_seq_one_letter_code
_entity_poly.pdbx_strand_id
1 'polypeptide(L)'
;MKFNVEKITQSLLEEGASLVGFADLSGLSPDITKSFPYAISIAVALNPAIIAKINNGPTADYFEEYKRVNLFLSDLGKFAAKLLFNHGYKSFPLEPTTENFNRKTLTTFLPHKTIATRAGLGWIGKSALLTTKQYGSAIRLTSVLTDCPLPTAEPNNKSQCGDCMVCVDSCPGHAPLGNNWDINHPRENFFNAFTCLETIIKLSKPVGIEGTVCGICIASCPWTQQYLTSHKPKSL
;
A
#
# COMPACT_ATOMS: atom_id res chain seq x y z
N MET A 1 22.89 22.50 -11.27
CA MET A 1 23.24 21.09 -10.94
C MET A 1 22.23 20.19 -11.60
N LYS A 2 22.64 19.10 -12.25
CA LYS A 2 21.70 18.07 -12.74
C LYS A 2 21.03 17.43 -11.52
N PHE A 3 19.70 17.39 -11.52
CA PHE A 3 18.94 16.67 -10.52
C PHE A 3 19.33 15.19 -10.55
N ASN A 4 19.83 14.65 -9.44
CA ASN A 4 20.13 13.22 -9.34
C ASN A 4 18.99 12.53 -8.60
N VAL A 5 18.20 11.74 -9.33
CA VAL A 5 17.06 11.00 -8.77
C VAL A 5 17.50 9.95 -7.75
N GLU A 6 18.71 9.40 -7.87
CA GLU A 6 19.28 8.48 -6.88
C GLU A 6 19.34 9.11 -5.48
N LYS A 7 19.56 10.43 -5.41
CA LYS A 7 19.55 11.16 -4.14
C LYS A 7 18.17 11.21 -3.49
N ILE A 8 17.08 11.26 -4.26
CA ILE A 8 15.73 11.22 -3.68
C ILE A 8 15.48 9.88 -3.00
N THR A 9 15.78 8.78 -3.70
CA THR A 9 15.62 7.43 -3.16
C THR A 9 16.45 7.29 -1.89
N GLN A 10 17.74 7.66 -1.95
CA GLN A 10 18.62 7.58 -0.80
C GLN A 10 18.07 8.41 0.37
N SER A 11 17.71 9.68 0.16
CA SER A 11 17.18 10.53 1.23
C SER A 11 15.88 9.98 1.81
N LEU A 12 14.96 9.45 1.00
CA LEU A 12 13.73 8.84 1.53
C LEU A 12 13.99 7.57 2.33
N LEU A 13 14.94 6.74 1.92
CA LEU A 13 15.34 5.56 2.68
C LEU A 13 16.03 5.95 3.99
N GLU A 14 16.89 6.97 3.98
CA GLU A 14 17.53 7.53 5.18
C GLU A 14 16.50 8.13 6.16
N GLU A 15 15.45 8.78 5.64
CA GLU A 15 14.33 9.27 6.43
C GLU A 15 13.40 8.16 6.94
N GLY A 16 13.61 6.89 6.53
CA GLY A 16 12.92 5.72 7.08
C GLY A 16 11.83 5.11 6.19
N ALA A 17 11.76 5.47 4.90
CA ALA A 17 10.98 4.70 3.94
C ALA A 17 11.53 3.26 3.83
N SER A 18 10.65 2.28 3.70
CA SER A 18 11.05 0.87 3.53
C SER A 18 11.21 0.48 2.06
N LEU A 19 10.46 1.10 1.15
CA LEU A 19 10.61 0.99 -0.30
C LEU A 19 10.29 2.33 -0.95
N VAL A 20 11.00 2.64 -2.04
CA VAL A 20 10.74 3.79 -2.90
C VAL A 20 10.80 3.31 -4.34
N GLY A 21 9.85 3.73 -5.16
CA GLY A 21 9.82 3.41 -6.59
C GLY A 21 9.22 4.53 -7.40
N PHE A 22 9.47 4.51 -8.70
CA PHE A 22 9.06 5.57 -9.62
C PHE A 22 8.13 5.01 -10.68
N ALA A 23 6.95 5.60 -10.80
CA ALA A 23 5.93 5.21 -11.76
C ALA A 23 5.87 6.21 -12.90
N ASP A 24 5.84 5.70 -14.12
CA ASP A 24 5.29 6.43 -15.25
C ASP A 24 3.77 6.47 -15.09
N LEU A 25 3.13 7.61 -15.27
CA LEU A 25 1.68 7.75 -15.27
C LEU A 25 1.11 7.98 -16.66
N SER A 26 1.96 8.01 -17.70
CA SER A 26 1.53 8.03 -19.07
C SER A 26 0.67 6.79 -19.36
N GLY A 27 -0.50 7.01 -19.97
CA GLY A 27 -1.54 5.98 -20.15
C GLY A 27 -2.65 5.96 -19.10
N LEU A 28 -2.57 6.78 -18.04
CA LEU A 28 -3.71 7.10 -17.19
C LEU A 28 -4.36 8.42 -17.63
N SER A 29 -5.65 8.60 -17.31
CA SER A 29 -6.36 9.85 -17.64
C SER A 29 -5.74 11.04 -16.91
N PRO A 30 -5.50 12.19 -17.59
CA PRO A 30 -5.00 13.41 -16.98
C PRO A 30 -5.83 13.90 -15.79
N ASP A 31 -7.14 13.67 -15.79
CA ASP A 31 -8.03 14.06 -14.68
C ASP A 31 -7.67 13.31 -13.38
N ILE A 32 -7.26 12.05 -13.51
CA ILE A 32 -6.89 11.18 -12.39
C ILE A 32 -5.47 11.51 -11.90
N THR A 33 -4.56 11.81 -12.82
CA THR A 33 -3.14 12.09 -12.50
C THR A 33 -2.88 13.56 -12.23
N LYS A 34 -3.90 14.43 -12.29
CA LYS A 34 -3.76 15.90 -12.23
C LYS A 34 -2.76 16.41 -13.27
N SER A 35 -2.74 15.76 -14.44
CA SER A 35 -1.81 16.01 -15.54
C SER A 35 -0.33 15.83 -15.20
N PHE A 36 0.01 15.20 -14.08
CA PHE A 36 1.39 14.85 -13.78
C PHE A 36 1.81 13.56 -14.52
N PRO A 37 2.96 13.57 -15.21
CA PRO A 37 3.42 12.41 -15.96
C PRO A 37 4.10 11.34 -15.09
N TYR A 38 4.55 11.68 -13.88
CA TYR A 38 5.29 10.75 -13.02
C TYR A 38 4.77 10.74 -11.59
N ALA A 39 5.08 9.68 -10.85
CA ALA A 39 4.90 9.64 -9.41
C ALA A 39 6.01 8.88 -8.68
N ILE A 40 6.30 9.32 -7.46
CA ILE A 40 7.09 8.58 -6.48
C ILE A 40 6.11 7.77 -5.61
N SER A 41 6.26 6.45 -5.56
CA SER A 41 5.59 5.58 -4.59
C SER A 41 6.51 5.36 -3.40
N ILE A 42 5.99 5.58 -2.19
CA ILE A 42 6.74 5.41 -0.94
C ILE A 42 5.99 4.40 -0.09
N ALA A 43 6.68 3.36 0.38
CA ALA A 43 6.12 2.37 1.29
C ALA A 43 6.85 2.39 2.64
N VAL A 44 6.09 2.19 3.71
CA VAL A 44 6.63 1.93 5.06
C VAL A 44 6.11 0.60 5.55
N ALA A 45 7.02 -0.26 5.99
CA ALA A 45 6.71 -1.55 6.57
C ALA A 45 6.08 -1.38 7.96
N LEU A 46 5.06 -2.19 8.23
CA LEU A 46 4.42 -2.27 9.53
C LEU A 46 5.29 -3.09 10.48
N ASN A 47 5.26 -2.75 11.77
CA ASN A 47 6.03 -3.44 12.78
C ASN A 47 5.68 -4.96 12.82
N PRO A 48 6.66 -5.86 12.59
CA PRO A 48 6.39 -7.28 12.45
C PRO A 48 5.88 -7.90 13.76
N ALA A 49 6.34 -7.41 14.93
CA ALA A 49 5.88 -7.89 16.22
C ALA A 49 4.41 -7.52 16.49
N ILE A 50 3.90 -6.42 15.90
CA ILE A 50 2.50 -6.02 15.99
C ILE A 50 1.65 -6.85 15.03
N ILE A 51 2.09 -6.98 13.77
CA ILE A 51 1.37 -7.76 12.76
C ILE A 51 1.26 -9.23 13.13
N ALA A 52 2.28 -9.82 13.76
CA ALA A 52 2.26 -11.20 14.22
C ALA A 52 1.21 -11.49 15.32
N LYS A 53 0.66 -10.47 15.99
CA LYS A 53 -0.39 -10.63 17.00
C LYS A 53 -1.80 -10.65 16.40
N ILE A 54 -1.97 -10.32 15.11
CA ILE A 54 -3.27 -10.27 14.45
C ILE A 54 -3.71 -11.71 14.12
N ASN A 55 -4.70 -12.20 14.87
CA ASN A 55 -5.27 -13.54 14.65
C ASN A 55 -6.76 -13.46 14.29
N ASN A 56 -7.57 -12.92 15.20
CA ASN A 56 -9.03 -12.95 15.10
C ASN A 56 -9.66 -11.59 14.73
N GLY A 57 -8.86 -10.62 14.31
CA GLY A 57 -9.33 -9.27 14.01
C GLY A 57 -8.30 -8.20 14.39
N PRO A 58 -8.68 -6.92 14.27
CA PRO A 58 -7.80 -5.82 14.58
C PRO A 58 -7.48 -5.76 16.07
N THR A 59 -6.27 -5.33 16.41
CA THR A 59 -5.83 -5.09 17.79
C THR A 59 -5.60 -3.60 18.01
N ALA A 60 -5.63 -3.16 19.27
CA ALA A 60 -5.30 -1.77 19.61
C ALA A 60 -3.87 -1.39 19.14
N ASP A 61 -2.88 -2.25 19.41
CA ASP A 61 -1.50 -2.09 18.92
C ASP A 61 -1.45 -1.90 17.39
N TYR A 62 -2.22 -2.71 16.64
CA TYR A 62 -2.28 -2.58 15.18
C TYR A 62 -2.93 -1.27 14.73
N PHE A 63 -3.97 -0.82 15.42
CA PHE A 63 -4.61 0.44 15.09
C PHE A 63 -3.72 1.65 15.38
N GLU A 64 -2.98 1.64 16.49
CA GLU A 64 -1.97 2.66 16.79
C GLU A 64 -0.83 2.65 15.76
N GLU A 65 -0.35 1.46 15.39
CA GLU A 65 0.67 1.32 14.34
C GLU A 65 0.18 1.84 12.99
N TYR A 66 -1.07 1.55 12.62
CA TYR A 66 -1.71 2.09 11.43
C TYR A 66 -1.73 3.62 11.43
N LYS A 67 -2.12 4.25 12.55
CA LYS A 67 -2.13 5.71 12.69
C LYS A 67 -0.72 6.30 12.61
N ARG A 68 0.23 5.72 13.36
CA ARG A 68 1.63 6.13 13.37
C ARG A 68 2.22 6.12 11.97
N VAL A 69 2.05 5.03 11.24
CA VAL A 69 2.61 4.87 9.90
C VAL A 69 1.93 5.80 8.90
N ASN A 70 0.63 6.06 9.03
CA ASN A 70 -0.05 7.05 8.18
C ASN A 70 0.47 8.47 8.40
N LEU A 71 0.67 8.89 9.65
CA LEU A 71 1.24 10.20 9.93
C LEU A 71 2.65 10.31 9.35
N PHE A 72 3.47 9.28 9.59
CA PHE A 72 4.84 9.24 9.09
C PHE A 72 4.92 9.24 7.55
N LEU A 73 4.02 8.52 6.87
CA LEU A 73 3.93 8.56 5.41
C LEU A 73 3.48 9.93 4.88
N SER A 74 2.59 10.63 5.58
CA SER A 74 2.22 12.02 5.22
C SER A 74 3.46 12.92 5.27
N ASP A 75 4.31 12.76 6.29
CA ASP A 75 5.54 13.51 6.45
C ASP A 75 6.59 13.15 5.38
N LEU A 76 6.78 11.87 5.05
CA LEU A 76 7.64 11.44 3.94
C LEU A 76 7.15 11.99 2.59
N GLY A 77 5.83 12.05 2.38
CA GLY A 77 5.23 12.66 1.19
C GLY A 77 5.56 14.15 1.08
N LYS A 78 5.43 14.91 2.18
CA LYS A 78 5.79 16.33 2.24
C LYS A 78 7.29 16.54 2.07
N PHE A 79 8.11 15.66 2.65
CA PHE A 79 9.56 15.69 2.50
C PHE A 79 9.98 15.50 1.04
N ALA A 80 9.45 14.48 0.36
CA ALA A 80 9.68 14.26 -1.07
C ALA A 80 9.23 15.46 -1.91
N ALA A 81 8.05 16.01 -1.63
CA ALA A 81 7.55 17.21 -2.32
C ALA A 81 8.48 18.42 -2.14
N LYS A 82 9.03 18.62 -0.94
CA LYS A 82 10.02 19.67 -0.64
C LYS A 82 11.33 19.44 -1.38
N LEU A 83 11.83 18.20 -1.44
CA LEU A 83 13.02 17.86 -2.22
C LEU A 83 12.83 18.18 -3.71
N LEU A 84 11.69 17.82 -4.28
CA LEU A 84 11.34 18.11 -5.69
C LEU A 84 11.26 19.62 -5.93
N PHE A 85 10.57 20.35 -5.05
CA PHE A 85 10.43 21.80 -5.11
C PHE A 85 11.80 22.52 -5.10
N ASN A 86 12.70 22.10 -4.21
CA ASN A 86 14.05 22.68 -4.11
C ASN A 86 14.89 22.49 -5.39
N HIS A 87 14.46 21.59 -6.28
CA HIS A 87 15.10 21.34 -7.57
C HIS A 87 14.26 21.84 -8.76
N GLY A 88 13.23 22.65 -8.50
CA GLY A 88 12.44 23.32 -9.53
C GLY A 88 11.30 22.49 -10.13
N TYR A 89 10.95 21.36 -9.53
CA TYR A 89 9.85 20.51 -9.99
C TYR A 89 8.57 20.77 -9.21
N LYS A 90 7.44 20.70 -9.92
CA LYS A 90 6.11 20.72 -9.29
C LYS A 90 5.82 19.35 -8.73
N SER A 91 5.10 19.32 -7.62
CA SER A 91 4.68 18.08 -7.01
C SER A 91 3.35 18.22 -6.29
N PHE A 92 2.66 17.09 -6.13
CA PHE A 92 1.41 16.99 -5.39
C PHE A 92 1.46 15.74 -4.50
N PRO A 93 1.79 15.89 -3.20
CA PRO A 93 1.74 14.77 -2.26
C PRO A 93 0.29 14.35 -2.03
N LEU A 94 0.04 13.05 -2.05
CA LEU A 94 -1.24 12.45 -1.71
C LEU A 94 -1.24 12.02 -0.24
N GLU A 95 -2.36 12.20 0.46
CA GLU A 95 -2.50 11.69 1.82
C GLU A 95 -2.62 10.15 1.82
N PRO A 96 -1.96 9.43 2.75
CA PRO A 96 -1.98 7.95 2.79
C PRO A 96 -3.37 7.34 3.00
N THR A 97 -4.32 8.13 3.51
CA THR A 97 -5.73 7.77 3.70
C THR A 97 -6.58 8.99 3.36
N THR A 98 -7.71 8.75 2.69
CA THR A 98 -8.60 9.82 2.26
C THR A 98 -10.05 9.46 2.54
N GLU A 99 -10.83 10.47 2.95
CA GLU A 99 -12.29 10.40 3.03
C GLU A 99 -12.97 10.69 1.69
N ASN A 100 -12.18 11.12 0.68
CA ASN A 100 -12.68 11.40 -0.67
C ASN A 100 -12.66 10.14 -1.55
N PHE A 101 -13.64 9.26 -1.30
CA PHE A 101 -13.86 8.05 -2.10
C PHE A 101 -15.33 7.93 -2.51
N ASN A 102 -15.58 7.20 -3.60
CA ASN A 102 -16.92 6.93 -4.06
C ASN A 102 -17.58 5.89 -3.13
N ARG A 103 -18.60 6.30 -2.37
CA ARG A 103 -19.30 5.42 -1.41
C ARG A 103 -20.09 4.28 -2.05
N LYS A 104 -20.45 4.40 -3.34
CA LYS A 104 -21.17 3.35 -4.09
C LYS A 104 -20.26 2.27 -4.65
N THR A 105 -18.96 2.53 -4.74
CA THR A 105 -17.98 1.57 -5.27
C THR A 105 -16.84 1.30 -4.29
N LEU A 106 -16.70 2.08 -3.21
CA LEU A 106 -15.54 2.05 -2.30
C LEU A 106 -14.20 2.17 -3.05
N THR A 107 -14.13 3.08 -4.02
CA THR A 107 -12.92 3.36 -4.82
C THR A 107 -12.51 4.82 -4.70
N THR A 108 -11.20 5.08 -4.80
CA THR A 108 -10.64 6.43 -4.96
C THR A 108 -10.34 6.69 -6.43
N PHE A 109 -10.15 7.96 -6.81
CA PHE A 109 -9.79 8.33 -8.18
C PHE A 109 -8.43 7.74 -8.59
N LEU A 110 -7.46 7.71 -7.67
CA LEU A 110 -6.13 7.15 -7.90
C LEU A 110 -5.69 6.33 -6.67
N PRO A 111 -5.81 5.00 -6.71
CA PRO A 111 -5.32 4.15 -5.61
C PRO A 111 -3.79 4.13 -5.55
N HIS A 112 -3.20 4.26 -4.35
CA HIS A 112 -1.74 4.16 -4.17
C HIS A 112 -1.16 2.84 -4.71
N LYS A 113 -1.89 1.73 -4.58
CA LYS A 113 -1.48 0.44 -5.13
C LYS A 113 -1.37 0.42 -6.67
N THR A 114 -2.12 1.27 -7.37
CA THR A 114 -1.97 1.46 -8.82
C THR A 114 -0.63 2.13 -9.14
N ILE A 115 -0.23 3.14 -8.36
CA ILE A 115 1.08 3.78 -8.51
C ILE A 115 2.19 2.79 -8.14
N ALA A 116 2.04 2.06 -7.04
CA ALA A 116 3.06 1.14 -6.55
C ALA A 116 3.32 -0.07 -7.48
N THR A 117 2.29 -0.59 -8.14
CA THR A 117 2.45 -1.63 -9.18
C THR A 117 3.21 -1.09 -10.39
N ARG A 118 2.87 0.12 -10.85
CA ARG A 118 3.59 0.83 -11.93
C ARG A 118 5.01 1.23 -11.55
N ALA A 119 5.27 1.45 -10.26
CA ALA A 119 6.58 1.71 -9.70
C ALA A 119 7.41 0.43 -9.45
N GLY A 120 6.90 -0.76 -9.85
CA GLY A 120 7.60 -2.02 -9.70
C GLY A 120 7.73 -2.53 -8.26
N LEU A 121 7.07 -1.90 -7.28
CA LEU A 121 7.24 -2.23 -5.86
C LEU A 121 6.64 -3.59 -5.47
N GLY A 122 5.62 -4.03 -6.21
CA GLY A 122 4.93 -5.27 -5.94
C GLY A 122 3.72 -5.46 -6.85
N TRP A 123 2.88 -6.44 -6.53
CA TRP A 123 1.64 -6.76 -7.25
C TRP A 123 0.43 -6.65 -6.32
N ILE A 124 -0.78 -6.56 -6.87
CA ILE A 124 -1.99 -6.66 -6.04
C ILE A 124 -2.30 -8.14 -5.79
N GLY A 125 -2.41 -8.53 -4.52
CA GLY A 125 -2.78 -9.89 -4.12
C GLY A 125 -4.29 -10.13 -4.16
N LYS A 126 -4.71 -11.38 -3.93
CA LYS A 126 -6.15 -11.76 -3.86
C LYS A 126 -6.92 -10.99 -2.77
N SER A 127 -6.22 -10.51 -1.74
CA SER A 127 -6.75 -9.63 -0.69
C SER A 127 -6.99 -8.18 -1.14
N ALA A 128 -6.74 -7.86 -2.41
CA ALA A 128 -6.75 -6.51 -2.97
C ALA A 128 -5.75 -5.52 -2.35
N LEU A 129 -4.79 -6.00 -1.56
CA LEU A 129 -3.67 -5.21 -1.03
C LEU A 129 -2.43 -5.33 -1.94
N LEU A 130 -1.57 -4.32 -1.92
CA LEU A 130 -0.24 -4.45 -2.52
C LEU A 130 0.56 -5.48 -1.72
N THR A 131 1.20 -6.41 -2.43
CA THR A 131 2.11 -7.42 -1.87
C THR A 131 3.48 -7.23 -2.48
N THR A 132 4.50 -7.19 -1.64
CA THR A 132 5.91 -7.03 -2.00
C THR A 132 6.68 -8.29 -1.63
N LYS A 133 7.84 -8.53 -2.25
CA LYS A 133 8.67 -9.69 -1.92
C LYS A 133 9.26 -9.57 -0.50
N GLN A 134 9.64 -8.36 -0.09
CA GLN A 134 10.36 -8.10 1.15
C GLN A 134 9.45 -8.06 2.39
N TYR A 135 8.25 -7.51 2.27
CA TYR A 135 7.37 -7.21 3.40
C TYR A 135 5.99 -7.86 3.28
N GLY A 136 5.75 -8.64 2.22
CA GLY A 136 4.41 -9.10 1.88
C GLY A 136 3.46 -7.93 1.72
N SER A 137 2.27 -8.06 2.31
CA SER A 137 1.28 -6.99 2.37
C SER A 137 1.33 -6.20 3.68
N ALA A 138 2.33 -6.41 4.53
CA ALA A 138 2.53 -5.66 5.78
C ALA A 138 3.20 -4.30 5.54
N ILE A 139 2.63 -3.51 4.62
CA ILE A 139 3.10 -2.18 4.25
C ILE A 139 1.93 -1.20 4.16
N ARG A 140 2.24 0.07 4.35
CA ARG A 140 1.38 1.21 4.02
C ARG A 140 2.05 2.04 2.94
N LEU A 141 1.26 2.83 2.22
CA LEU A 141 1.71 3.56 1.04
C LEU A 141 1.34 5.03 1.13
N THR A 142 2.21 5.87 0.57
CA THR A 142 1.86 7.20 0.08
C THR A 142 2.40 7.37 -1.33
N SER A 143 2.01 8.46 -2.01
CA SER A 143 2.55 8.78 -3.32
C SER A 143 2.66 10.29 -3.53
N VAL A 144 3.63 10.70 -4.34
CA VAL A 144 3.84 12.09 -4.73
C VAL A 144 3.81 12.18 -6.24
N LEU A 145 2.80 12.85 -6.80
CA LEU A 145 2.72 13.12 -8.24
C LEU A 145 3.70 14.24 -8.58
N THR A 146 4.36 14.21 -9.74
CA THR A 146 5.36 15.21 -10.11
C THR A 146 5.58 15.33 -11.62
N ASP A 147 6.05 16.49 -12.06
CA ASP A 147 6.54 16.74 -13.42
C ASP A 147 8.04 16.44 -13.57
N CYS A 148 8.70 16.02 -12.49
CA CYS A 148 10.08 15.60 -12.50
C CYS A 148 10.27 14.35 -13.37
N PRO A 149 11.16 14.36 -14.37
CA PRO A 149 11.52 13.15 -15.10
C PRO A 149 12.19 12.13 -14.18
N LEU A 150 11.54 10.98 -13.96
CA LEU A 150 12.03 9.91 -13.11
C LEU A 150 12.45 8.68 -13.94
N PRO A 151 13.41 7.86 -13.48
CA PRO A 151 13.73 6.57 -14.07
C PRO A 151 12.68 5.55 -13.63
N THR A 152 11.60 5.45 -14.39
CA THR A 152 10.43 4.64 -14.02
C THR A 152 10.69 3.14 -14.18
N ALA A 153 10.02 2.34 -13.38
CA ALA A 153 10.13 0.88 -13.43
C ALA A 153 9.14 0.26 -14.43
N GLU A 154 9.38 -1.00 -14.78
CA GLU A 154 8.38 -1.82 -15.47
C GLU A 154 7.21 -2.16 -14.52
N PRO A 155 5.94 -1.93 -14.93
CA PRO A 155 4.78 -2.23 -14.10
C PRO A 155 4.58 -3.73 -13.84
N ASN A 156 4.26 -4.07 -12.59
CA ASN A 156 3.72 -5.40 -12.25
C ASN A 156 2.23 -5.46 -12.58
N ASN A 157 1.88 -6.01 -13.74
CA ASN A 157 0.50 -6.03 -14.24
C ASN A 157 -0.32 -7.27 -13.84
N LYS A 158 0.29 -8.24 -13.16
CA LYS A 158 -0.34 -9.51 -12.74
C LYS A 158 0.03 -9.88 -11.32
N SER A 159 -0.89 -10.55 -10.63
CA SER A 159 -0.64 -11.11 -9.31
C SER A 159 0.37 -12.26 -9.36
N GLN A 160 1.22 -12.35 -8.33
CA GLN A 160 2.12 -13.50 -8.10
C GLN A 160 1.59 -14.45 -7.01
N CYS A 161 0.28 -14.40 -6.68
CA CYS A 161 -0.31 -15.31 -5.70
C CYS A 161 -0.45 -16.76 -6.21
N GLY A 162 -0.55 -16.98 -7.52
CA GLY A 162 -0.77 -18.31 -8.10
C GLY A 162 -2.00 -19.01 -7.49
N ASP A 163 -1.82 -20.25 -7.07
CA ASP A 163 -2.88 -21.09 -6.49
C ASP A 163 -3.07 -20.88 -4.97
N CYS A 164 -2.34 -19.95 -4.35
CA CYS A 164 -2.47 -19.67 -2.91
C CYS A 164 -3.88 -19.18 -2.55
N MET A 165 -4.49 -19.78 -1.53
CA MET A 165 -5.84 -19.44 -1.03
C MET A 165 -5.86 -18.94 0.42
N VAL A 166 -4.70 -18.81 1.09
CA VAL A 166 -4.62 -18.54 2.53
C VAL A 166 -5.41 -17.30 2.98
N CYS A 167 -5.36 -16.18 2.25
CA CYS A 167 -6.13 -14.98 2.61
C CYS A 167 -7.63 -15.11 2.34
N VAL A 168 -8.02 -16.00 1.41
CA VAL A 168 -9.42 -16.33 1.10
C VAL A 168 -9.99 -17.16 2.25
N ASP A 169 -9.27 -18.22 2.62
CA ASP A 169 -9.69 -19.18 3.65
C ASP A 169 -9.72 -18.55 5.05
N SER A 170 -8.79 -17.63 5.33
CA SER A 170 -8.71 -16.94 6.63
C SER A 170 -9.67 -15.76 6.78
N CYS A 171 -10.29 -15.26 5.71
CA CYS A 171 -11.14 -14.08 5.81
C CYS A 171 -12.53 -14.44 6.37
N PRO A 172 -12.92 -13.97 7.57
CA PRO A 172 -14.22 -14.31 8.16
C PRO A 172 -15.42 -13.75 7.37
N GLY A 173 -15.18 -12.77 6.50
CA GLY A 173 -16.18 -12.22 5.61
C GLY A 173 -16.20 -12.86 4.22
N HIS A 174 -15.24 -13.72 3.88
CA HIS A 174 -15.07 -14.23 2.50
C HIS A 174 -14.98 -13.11 1.44
N ALA A 175 -14.33 -12.00 1.78
CA ALA A 175 -14.18 -10.86 0.87
C ALA A 175 -13.25 -11.15 -0.32
N PRO A 176 -12.07 -11.79 -0.16
CA PRO A 176 -11.30 -12.31 -1.29
C PRO A 176 -12.04 -13.47 -1.96
N LEU A 177 -12.16 -13.45 -3.29
CA LEU A 177 -12.95 -14.42 -4.05
C LEU A 177 -12.13 -15.56 -4.64
N GLY A 178 -10.79 -15.54 -4.48
CA GLY A 178 -9.89 -16.59 -4.94
C GLY A 178 -9.25 -16.36 -6.31
N ASN A 179 -9.82 -15.47 -7.14
CA ASN A 179 -9.25 -15.11 -8.43
C ASN A 179 -7.98 -14.27 -8.27
N ASN A 180 -7.05 -14.38 -9.22
CA ASN A 180 -5.86 -13.54 -9.26
C ASN A 180 -6.19 -12.17 -9.87
N TRP A 181 -5.55 -11.12 -9.34
CA TRP A 181 -5.60 -9.79 -9.96
C TRP A 181 -4.81 -9.76 -11.28
N ASP A 182 -5.39 -9.07 -12.25
CA ASP A 182 -4.78 -8.65 -13.52
C ASP A 182 -5.21 -7.21 -13.79
N ILE A 183 -4.34 -6.39 -14.36
CA ILE A 183 -4.63 -4.98 -14.68
C ILE A 183 -5.88 -4.81 -15.57
N ASN A 184 -6.21 -5.81 -16.39
CA ASN A 184 -7.35 -5.78 -17.31
C ASN A 184 -8.68 -6.19 -16.66
N HIS A 185 -8.66 -6.57 -15.38
CA HIS A 185 -9.85 -7.03 -14.67
C HIS A 185 -10.21 -6.09 -13.51
N PRO A 186 -11.51 -5.76 -13.36
CA PRO A 186 -11.97 -4.93 -12.25
C PRO A 186 -11.75 -5.65 -10.91
N ARG A 187 -11.66 -4.86 -9.83
CA ARG A 187 -11.43 -5.36 -8.47
C ARG A 187 -12.50 -6.39 -8.06
N GLU A 188 -13.72 -6.15 -8.47
CA GLU A 188 -14.92 -6.92 -8.15
C GLU A 188 -14.83 -8.37 -8.64
N ASN A 189 -13.98 -8.65 -9.64
CA ASN A 189 -13.76 -10.03 -10.11
C ASN A 189 -13.02 -10.91 -9.10
N PHE A 190 -12.29 -10.32 -8.15
CA PHE A 190 -11.49 -11.08 -7.18
C PHE A 190 -11.65 -10.63 -5.73
N PHE A 191 -12.36 -9.53 -5.47
CA PHE A 191 -12.51 -9.00 -4.12
C PHE A 191 -13.81 -8.20 -3.92
N ASN A 192 -14.57 -8.54 -2.88
CA ASN A 192 -15.76 -7.83 -2.45
C ASN A 192 -15.44 -6.80 -1.34
N ALA A 193 -15.36 -5.52 -1.73
CA ALA A 193 -15.02 -4.45 -0.81
C ALA A 193 -16.12 -4.14 0.22
N PHE A 194 -17.39 -4.35 -0.11
CA PHE A 194 -18.50 -4.12 0.81
C PHE A 194 -18.51 -5.15 1.92
N THR A 195 -18.39 -6.43 1.57
CA THR A 195 -18.29 -7.50 2.56
C THR A 195 -17.06 -7.34 3.44
N CYS A 196 -15.93 -6.87 2.88
CA CYS A 196 -14.76 -6.51 3.68
C CYS A 196 -15.09 -5.42 4.70
N LEU A 197 -15.72 -4.31 4.27
CA LEU A 197 -16.09 -3.19 5.15
C LEU A 197 -17.05 -3.62 6.26
N GLU A 198 -18.11 -4.36 5.92
CA GLU A 198 -19.06 -4.90 6.90
C GLU A 198 -18.38 -5.80 7.94
N THR A 199 -17.46 -6.65 7.49
CA THR A 199 -16.69 -7.54 8.36
C THR A 199 -15.78 -6.75 9.28
N ILE A 200 -15.09 -5.74 8.74
CA ILE A 200 -14.24 -4.84 9.55
C ILE A 200 -15.07 -4.19 10.65
N ILE A 201 -16.23 -3.61 10.33
CA ILE A 201 -17.10 -2.95 11.33
C ILE A 201 -17.51 -3.94 12.43
N LYS A 202 -17.87 -5.18 12.07
CA LYS A 202 -18.24 -6.23 13.03
C LYS A 202 -17.08 -6.61 13.96
N LEU A 203 -15.86 -6.67 13.44
CA LEU A 203 -14.67 -7.05 14.20
C LEU A 203 -14.10 -5.89 15.04
N SER A 204 -14.21 -4.65 14.57
CA SER A 204 -13.65 -3.48 15.26
C SER A 204 -14.51 -3.02 16.45
N LYS A 205 -15.84 -3.18 16.36
CA LYS A 205 -16.78 -2.69 17.39
C LYS A 205 -16.54 -3.29 18.80
N PRO A 206 -16.35 -4.62 18.97
CA PRO A 206 -16.12 -5.21 20.30
C PRO A 206 -14.83 -4.77 20.98
N VAL A 207 -13.84 -4.29 20.21
CA VAL A 207 -12.52 -3.87 20.70
C VAL A 207 -12.35 -2.34 20.73
N GLY A 208 -13.44 -1.59 20.49
CA GLY A 208 -13.43 -0.13 20.59
C GLY A 208 -12.59 0.58 19.52
N ILE A 209 -12.38 -0.05 18.36
CA ILE A 209 -11.62 0.55 17.26
C ILE A 209 -12.60 1.25 16.30
N GLU A 210 -12.43 2.56 16.11
CA GLU A 210 -13.26 3.37 15.20
C GLU A 210 -12.73 3.39 13.76
N GLY A 211 -11.67 2.63 13.46
CA GLY A 211 -11.03 2.56 12.15
C GLY A 211 -11.52 1.42 11.25
N THR A 212 -11.31 1.58 9.94
CA THR A 212 -11.57 0.56 8.92
C THR A 212 -10.39 -0.42 8.75
N VAL A 213 -9.90 -0.97 9.86
CA VAL A 213 -8.77 -1.92 9.89
C VAL A 213 -9.19 -3.29 10.40
N CYS A 214 -8.63 -4.36 9.84
CA CYS A 214 -8.82 -5.74 10.31
C CYS A 214 -7.49 -6.49 10.33
N GLY A 215 -6.80 -6.55 9.19
CA GLY A 215 -5.42 -7.04 9.11
C GLY A 215 -5.25 -8.57 9.05
N ILE A 216 -6.31 -9.37 9.18
CA ILE A 216 -6.21 -10.85 9.11
C ILE A 216 -5.55 -11.31 7.82
N CYS A 217 -5.97 -10.77 6.67
CA CYS A 217 -5.37 -11.12 5.37
C CYS A 217 -3.94 -10.61 5.21
N ILE A 218 -3.52 -9.58 5.96
CA ILE A 218 -2.14 -9.12 6.00
C ILE A 218 -1.30 -10.14 6.74
N ALA A 219 -1.72 -10.49 7.97
CA ALA A 219 -1.00 -11.39 8.84
C ALA A 219 -0.92 -12.80 8.24
N SER A 220 -1.99 -13.31 7.63
CA SER A 220 -2.01 -14.67 7.08
C SER A 220 -1.26 -14.84 5.76
N CYS A 221 -0.99 -13.76 5.02
CA CYS A 221 -0.33 -13.83 3.72
C CYS A 221 1.06 -14.51 3.83
N PRO A 222 1.37 -15.55 3.01
CA PRO A 222 2.67 -16.24 3.07
C PRO A 222 3.88 -15.33 2.86
N TRP A 223 3.75 -14.31 2.01
CA TRP A 223 4.80 -13.30 1.82
C TRP A 223 5.01 -12.44 3.06
N THR A 224 3.92 -12.11 3.78
CA THR A 224 4.03 -11.43 5.07
C THR A 224 4.67 -12.35 6.11
N GLN A 225 4.28 -13.63 6.16
CA GLN A 225 4.85 -14.60 7.11
C GLN A 225 6.37 -14.77 6.97
N GLN A 226 6.91 -14.69 5.76
CA GLN A 226 8.36 -14.64 5.53
C GLN A 226 9.01 -13.41 6.20
N TYR A 227 8.40 -12.23 6.02
CA TYR A 227 8.84 -11.00 6.69
C TYR A 227 8.76 -11.10 8.22
N LEU A 228 7.66 -11.63 8.77
CA LEU A 228 7.52 -11.78 10.21
C LEU A 228 8.56 -12.73 10.79
N THR A 229 8.85 -13.83 10.09
CA THR A 229 9.80 -14.85 10.55
C THR A 229 11.24 -14.33 10.54
N SER A 230 11.63 -13.55 9.52
CA SER A 230 12.98 -12.97 9.45
C SER A 230 13.26 -11.90 10.51
N HIS A 231 12.21 -11.39 11.16
CA HIS A 231 12.29 -10.36 12.21
C HIS A 231 11.89 -10.88 13.60
N LYS A 232 11.71 -12.19 13.77
CA LYS A 232 11.55 -12.77 15.11
C LYS A 232 12.86 -12.62 15.87
N PRO A 233 12.85 -12.16 17.15
CA PRO A 233 14.03 -12.24 17.97
C PRO A 233 14.47 -13.71 18.04
N LYS A 234 15.76 -13.97 17.78
CA LYS A 234 16.32 -15.31 17.95
C LYS A 234 16.06 -15.71 19.40
N SER A 235 15.37 -16.84 19.61
CA SER A 235 15.27 -17.43 20.94
C SER A 235 16.69 -17.67 21.47
N LEU A 236 16.97 -17.10 22.64
CA LEU A 236 18.21 -17.36 23.40
C LEU A 236 18.34 -18.86 23.71
#